data_AF-A0AAJ5C882-F1
#
_entry.id   AF-A0AAJ5C882-F1
#
_cell.length_a   1.000
_cell.length_b   1.000
_cell.length_c   1.000
_cell.angle_alpha   90.00
_cell.angle_beta   90.00
_cell.angle_gamma   90.00
#
_symmetry.space_group_name_H-M   'P 1'
#
loop_
_entity.id
_entity.type
_entity.pdbx_description
1 polymer ?
#
loop_
_entity_poly.entity_id
_entity_poly.type
_entity_poly.pdbx_seq_one_letter_code
_entity_poly.pdbx_strand_id
1 'polypeptide(L)'
;MTGTATQWAHASLDPATHLLPAIRSFYPAFTSYFGNANTLTNISTYKAYYADADPFHSAMFFCGVVSFYVWIMEKITGNASQVDGLWTFLPLIYSVHFTVHKFFTYQPAKITLFGGVEHATIWDKVEPRLALMTTLSVLWCVRLTYNAYRRGMFKPGEEDYRWPLLRKTMSRPVWEIFSIFFIAIAQNILLAITALPNYLLLTTTSVKHVTEPVPRPVNKLILGDYVLASLFVLNLTIQFYADQQQWNYQNYKRGKNSQEKPLPNAMVDPVTKFPLHNQNVMPYSTPHDAQRGFVTKGLWAWSRHPNFACEQTTWWILYAFVPLTFLPADFDFSKAHWSHFLNYAILAPLAMNALFFPSARYSEQVSAEKYPEYKDYQKRVGMFLPIDTLLRTIYYNVIASKEDKARVEDNVWGKSRVNDKKNQ
;
A
#
# COMPACT_ATOMS: atom_id res chain seq x y z
N MET A 1 13.77 1.16 42.88
CA MET A 1 14.33 1.47 41.54
C MET A 1 13.71 2.77 41.11
N THR A 2 14.48 3.86 41.13
CA THR A 2 14.06 5.17 40.66
C THR A 2 13.74 5.08 39.17
N GLY A 3 12.45 5.15 38.83
CA GLY A 3 11.98 5.03 37.45
C GLY A 3 12.60 6.12 36.61
N THR A 4 13.40 5.73 35.62
CA THR A 4 13.75 6.62 34.52
C THR A 4 12.46 7.12 33.89
N ALA A 5 12.22 8.43 33.95
CA ALA A 5 11.11 9.06 33.22
C ALA A 5 11.14 8.54 31.77
N THR A 6 10.03 7.97 31.31
CA THR A 6 9.96 7.37 29.99
C THR A 6 10.24 8.45 28.95
N GLN A 7 11.18 8.23 28.04
CA GLN A 7 11.48 9.18 26.94
C GLN A 7 10.33 9.28 25.91
N TRP A 8 9.22 8.60 26.14
CA TRP A 8 8.06 8.50 25.27
C TRP A 8 6.88 9.20 25.93
N ALA A 9 6.12 9.95 25.13
CA ALA A 9 4.94 10.67 25.62
C ALA A 9 3.79 9.74 26.04
N HIS A 10 3.81 8.47 25.64
CA HIS A 10 2.79 7.48 26.00
C HIS A 10 3.36 6.06 25.86
N ALA A 11 2.97 5.13 26.73
CA ALA A 11 3.49 3.76 26.73
C ALA A 11 3.22 3.01 25.40
N SER A 12 2.04 3.21 24.80
CA SER A 12 1.71 2.58 23.50
C SER A 12 2.57 3.04 22.32
N LEU A 13 3.28 4.17 22.45
CA LEU A 13 4.21 4.67 21.44
C LEU A 13 5.59 4.00 21.57
N ASP A 14 5.96 3.57 22.78
CA ASP A 14 7.26 2.98 23.07
C ASP A 14 7.30 1.50 22.63
N PRO A 15 8.11 1.14 21.62
CA PRO A 15 8.23 -0.26 21.21
C PRO A 15 8.73 -1.18 22.33
N ALA A 16 9.50 -0.69 23.30
CA ALA A 16 10.05 -1.50 24.39
C ALA A 16 8.99 -1.94 25.41
N THR A 17 7.92 -1.15 25.58
CA THR A 17 6.82 -1.48 26.49
C THR A 17 5.57 -1.98 25.77
N HIS A 18 5.50 -1.82 24.45
CA HIS A 18 4.33 -2.17 23.65
C HIS A 18 4.59 -3.26 22.57
N LEU A 19 5.23 -2.92 21.45
CA LEU A 19 5.37 -3.83 20.30
C LEU A 19 6.30 -5.03 20.59
N LEU A 20 7.47 -4.80 21.18
CA LEU A 20 8.46 -5.85 21.43
C LEU A 20 7.97 -6.88 22.47
N PRO A 21 7.33 -6.48 23.60
CA PRO A 21 6.69 -7.43 24.50
C PRO A 21 5.59 -8.25 23.82
N ALA A 22 4.76 -7.64 22.96
CA ALA A 22 3.74 -8.36 22.19
C ALA A 22 4.39 -9.44 21.31
N ILE A 23 5.45 -9.11 20.56
CA ILE A 23 6.18 -10.09 19.74
C ILE A 23 6.81 -11.21 20.60
N ARG A 24 7.51 -10.85 21.67
CA ARG A 24 8.24 -11.81 22.53
C ARG A 24 7.29 -12.79 23.24
N SER A 25 6.11 -12.32 23.60
CA SER A 25 5.10 -13.14 24.28
C SER A 25 4.29 -14.03 23.33
N PHE A 26 4.46 -13.91 22.01
CA PHE A 26 3.71 -14.70 21.03
C PHE A 26 3.87 -16.21 21.25
N TYR A 27 5.10 -16.72 21.27
CA TYR A 27 5.33 -18.16 21.38
C TYR A 27 4.92 -18.73 22.75
N PRO A 28 5.28 -18.10 23.90
CA PRO A 28 4.76 -18.53 25.20
C PRO A 28 3.24 -18.52 25.32
N ALA A 29 2.57 -17.50 24.76
CA ALA A 29 1.11 -17.44 24.74
C ALA A 29 0.53 -18.51 23.81
N PHE A 30 1.11 -18.73 22.63
CA PHE A 30 0.62 -19.76 21.72
C PHE A 30 0.70 -21.15 22.34
N THR A 31 1.84 -21.51 22.96
CA THR A 31 2.02 -22.86 23.55
C THR A 31 1.20 -23.07 24.81
N SER A 32 0.83 -22.01 25.56
CA SER A 32 -0.05 -22.15 26.71
C SER A 32 -1.50 -22.50 26.34
N TYR A 33 -1.99 -22.02 25.19
CA TYR A 33 -3.32 -22.37 24.66
C TYR A 33 -3.28 -23.66 23.84
N PHE A 34 -2.24 -23.86 23.02
CA PHE A 34 -2.12 -24.95 22.05
C PHE A 34 -1.05 -26.00 22.43
N GLY A 35 -1.03 -26.40 23.71
CA GLY A 35 -0.03 -27.33 24.24
C GLY A 35 -0.22 -28.81 23.85
N ASN A 36 -1.36 -29.21 23.29
CA ASN A 36 -1.63 -30.59 22.90
C ASN A 36 -2.59 -30.70 21.71
N ALA A 37 -2.72 -31.91 21.14
CA ALA A 37 -3.55 -32.15 19.95
C ALA A 37 -5.04 -31.86 20.17
N ASN A 38 -5.57 -32.05 21.38
CA ASN A 38 -6.99 -31.78 21.68
C ASN A 38 -7.29 -30.28 21.65
N THR A 39 -6.35 -29.43 22.07
CA THR A 39 -6.55 -27.98 22.03
C THR A 39 -6.42 -27.41 20.63
N LEU A 40 -5.69 -28.07 19.74
CA LEU A 40 -5.58 -27.71 18.31
C LEU A 40 -6.86 -27.98 17.51
N THR A 41 -7.73 -28.89 17.96
CA THR A 41 -9.00 -29.19 17.28
C THR A 41 -10.20 -28.51 17.93
N ASN A 42 -10.01 -27.83 19.05
CA ASN A 42 -11.09 -27.23 19.82
C ASN A 42 -11.30 -25.74 19.49
N ILE A 43 -12.45 -25.41 18.90
CA ILE A 43 -12.85 -24.04 18.56
C ILE A 43 -12.92 -23.12 19.78
N SER A 44 -13.22 -23.62 20.99
CA SER A 44 -13.25 -22.79 22.20
C SER A 44 -11.86 -22.26 22.56
N THR A 45 -10.81 -23.06 22.33
CA THR A 45 -9.42 -22.63 22.54
C THR A 45 -9.04 -21.49 21.60
N TYR A 46 -9.43 -21.59 20.32
CA TYR A 46 -9.20 -20.50 19.36
C TYR A 46 -9.95 -19.22 19.73
N LYS A 47 -11.20 -19.32 20.19
CA LYS A 47 -11.97 -18.17 20.67
C LYS A 47 -11.32 -17.51 21.89
N ALA A 48 -10.89 -18.31 22.87
CA ALA A 48 -10.21 -17.81 24.05
C ALA A 48 -8.86 -17.16 23.68
N TYR A 49 -8.05 -17.82 22.86
CA TYR A 49 -6.78 -17.26 22.37
C TYR A 49 -6.98 -15.93 21.64
N TYR A 50 -7.98 -15.86 20.76
CA TYR A 50 -8.29 -14.62 20.05
C TYR A 50 -8.79 -13.50 20.98
N ALA A 51 -9.56 -13.83 22.02
CA ALA A 51 -10.12 -12.85 22.95
C ALA A 51 -9.10 -12.34 24.00
N ASP A 52 -8.26 -13.23 24.52
CA ASP A 52 -7.48 -13.00 25.75
C ASP A 52 -5.99 -12.74 25.47
N ALA A 53 -5.46 -13.28 24.38
CA ALA A 53 -4.09 -13.01 23.97
C ALA A 53 -3.93 -11.58 23.44
N ASP A 54 -2.70 -11.17 23.16
CA ASP A 54 -2.48 -9.88 22.51
C ASP A 54 -3.09 -9.90 21.09
N PRO A 55 -3.85 -8.88 20.66
CA PRO A 55 -4.41 -8.84 19.30
C PRO A 55 -3.35 -8.95 18.20
N PHE A 56 -2.09 -8.60 18.48
CA PHE A 56 -0.98 -8.79 17.56
C PHE A 56 -0.66 -10.27 17.31
N HIS A 57 -0.91 -11.15 18.28
CA HIS A 57 -0.59 -12.58 18.18
C HIS A 57 -1.40 -13.29 17.11
N SER A 58 -2.71 -13.04 17.04
CA SER A 58 -3.58 -13.61 16.01
C SER A 58 -3.22 -13.09 14.60
N ALA A 59 -2.79 -11.82 14.50
CA ALA A 59 -2.25 -11.27 13.25
C ALA A 59 -0.92 -11.95 12.84
N MET A 60 -0.01 -12.19 13.79
CA MET A 60 1.25 -12.93 13.53
C MET A 60 0.99 -14.38 13.10
N PHE A 61 0.09 -15.07 13.78
CA PHE A 61 -0.30 -16.44 13.43
C PHE A 61 -0.89 -16.49 12.02
N PHE A 62 -1.85 -15.60 11.70
CA PHE A 62 -2.44 -15.51 10.38
C PHE A 62 -1.39 -15.19 9.30
N CYS A 63 -0.47 -14.26 9.56
CA CYS A 63 0.66 -13.95 8.67
C CYS A 63 1.52 -15.19 8.38
N GLY A 64 1.83 -15.99 9.40
CA GLY A 64 2.58 -17.24 9.25
C GLY A 64 1.86 -18.27 8.38
N VAL A 65 0.55 -18.47 8.62
CA VAL A 65 -0.29 -19.37 7.83
C VAL A 65 -0.34 -18.94 6.36
N VAL A 66 -0.55 -17.65 6.09
CA VAL A 66 -0.60 -17.14 4.72
C VAL A 66 0.76 -17.19 4.04
N SER A 67 1.86 -16.95 4.75
CA SER A 67 3.22 -17.11 4.22
C SER A 67 3.48 -18.56 3.79
N PHE A 68 3.08 -19.52 4.63
CA PHE A 68 3.19 -20.95 4.32
C PHE A 68 2.32 -21.34 3.13
N TYR A 69 1.09 -20.82 3.04
CA TYR A 69 0.20 -20.99 1.89
C TYR A 69 0.84 -20.47 0.60
N VAL A 70 1.36 -19.24 0.59
CA VAL A 70 2.02 -18.64 -0.58
C VAL A 70 3.19 -19.51 -1.06
N TRP A 71 4.04 -19.96 -0.12
CA TRP A 71 5.17 -20.83 -0.46
C TRP A 71 4.71 -22.16 -1.07
N ILE A 72 3.75 -22.86 -0.46
CA ILE A 72 3.23 -24.13 -0.99
C ILE A 72 2.60 -23.93 -2.36
N MET A 73 1.76 -22.91 -2.52
CA MET A 73 1.06 -22.67 -3.77
C MET A 73 2.02 -22.28 -4.89
N GLU A 74 3.10 -21.57 -4.60
CA GLU A 74 4.17 -21.34 -5.59
C GLU A 74 4.79 -22.67 -6.04
N LYS A 75 5.04 -23.63 -5.13
CA LYS A 75 5.60 -24.94 -5.51
C LYS A 75 4.63 -25.81 -6.30
N ILE A 76 3.33 -25.75 -6.00
CA ILE A 76 2.31 -26.49 -6.73
C ILE A 76 2.11 -25.90 -8.13
N THR A 77 2.06 -24.58 -8.25
CA THR A 77 1.67 -23.89 -9.50
C THR A 77 2.85 -23.46 -10.36
N GLY A 78 4.05 -23.35 -9.80
CA GLY A 78 5.21 -22.74 -10.45
C GLY A 78 5.11 -21.21 -10.61
N ASN A 79 4.09 -20.58 -10.02
CA ASN A 79 3.78 -19.16 -10.19
C ASN A 79 4.09 -18.38 -8.90
N ALA A 80 5.00 -17.42 -8.96
CA ALA A 80 5.41 -16.57 -7.83
C ALA A 80 4.42 -15.46 -7.48
N SER A 81 3.43 -15.20 -8.34
CA SER A 81 2.40 -14.19 -8.10
C SER A 81 1.30 -14.60 -7.12
N GLN A 82 1.47 -15.69 -6.35
CA GLN A 82 0.48 -16.08 -5.33
C GLN A 82 0.21 -14.95 -4.34
N VAL A 83 1.27 -14.24 -3.92
CA VAL A 83 1.12 -13.11 -3.00
C VAL A 83 0.50 -11.88 -3.68
N ASP A 84 0.75 -11.67 -4.98
CA ASP A 84 0.30 -10.49 -5.74
C ASP A 84 -1.23 -10.36 -5.77
N GLY A 85 -1.97 -11.49 -5.77
CA GLY A 85 -3.42 -11.47 -5.61
C GLY A 85 -3.85 -11.12 -4.18
N LEU A 86 -3.15 -11.67 -3.18
CA LEU A 86 -3.44 -11.48 -1.75
C LEU A 86 -3.19 -10.04 -1.27
N TRP A 87 -2.27 -9.33 -1.93
CA TRP A 87 -2.04 -7.89 -1.76
C TRP A 87 -3.32 -7.06 -1.77
N THR A 88 -4.31 -7.48 -2.55
CA THR A 88 -5.57 -6.75 -2.68
C THR A 88 -6.47 -6.86 -1.45
N PHE A 89 -6.28 -7.89 -0.60
CA PHE A 89 -7.17 -8.19 0.52
C PHE A 89 -6.50 -8.16 1.89
N LEU A 90 -5.23 -8.60 1.99
CA LEU A 90 -4.58 -8.80 3.30
C LEU A 90 -4.50 -7.53 4.15
N PRO A 91 -4.14 -6.34 3.63
CA PRO A 91 -4.15 -5.12 4.44
C PRO A 91 -5.54 -4.80 5.01
N LEU A 92 -6.61 -5.05 4.24
CA LEU A 92 -7.99 -4.89 4.71
C LEU A 92 -8.30 -5.92 5.79
N ILE A 93 -7.91 -7.19 5.62
CA ILE A 93 -8.15 -8.25 6.61
C ILE A 93 -7.49 -7.88 7.95
N TYR A 94 -6.24 -7.40 7.93
CA TYR A 94 -5.57 -6.95 9.15
C TYR A 94 -6.22 -5.70 9.76
N SER A 95 -6.66 -4.74 8.93
CA SER A 95 -7.41 -3.57 9.41
C SER A 95 -8.72 -3.97 10.10
N VAL A 96 -9.51 -4.86 9.46
CA VAL A 96 -10.76 -5.40 10.01
C VAL A 96 -10.49 -6.12 11.31
N HIS A 97 -9.47 -6.98 11.35
CA HIS A 97 -9.05 -7.73 12.54
C HIS A 97 -8.91 -6.81 13.76
N PHE A 98 -8.11 -5.75 13.66
CA PHE A 98 -7.92 -4.81 14.78
C PHE A 98 -9.16 -3.97 15.09
N THR A 99 -10.01 -3.68 14.09
CA THR A 99 -11.25 -2.93 14.30
C THR A 99 -12.31 -3.75 15.02
N VAL A 100 -12.42 -5.05 14.74
CA VAL A 100 -13.45 -5.93 15.33
C VAL A 100 -12.99 -6.68 16.57
N HIS A 101 -11.70 -6.63 16.92
CA HIS A 101 -11.15 -7.41 18.02
C HIS A 101 -11.94 -7.25 19.33
N LYS A 102 -12.37 -6.02 19.66
CA LYS A 102 -13.16 -5.70 20.86
C LYS A 102 -14.51 -6.40 20.96
N PHE A 103 -15.06 -6.92 19.86
CA PHE A 103 -16.28 -7.72 19.89
C PHE A 103 -16.08 -9.07 20.58
N PHE A 104 -14.85 -9.58 20.54
CA PHE A 104 -14.50 -10.90 21.05
C PHE A 104 -13.89 -10.84 22.44
N THR A 105 -13.48 -9.65 22.89
CA THR A 105 -12.93 -9.45 24.25
C THR A 105 -14.05 -9.17 25.26
N TYR A 106 -13.83 -9.55 26.52
CA TYR A 106 -14.72 -9.18 27.62
C TYR A 106 -14.88 -7.66 27.72
N GLN A 107 -16.13 -7.19 27.86
CA GLN A 107 -16.44 -5.78 28.10
C GLN A 107 -17.09 -5.64 29.48
N PRO A 108 -16.56 -4.80 30.38
CA PRO A 108 -17.18 -4.59 31.68
C PRO A 108 -18.56 -3.97 31.49
N ALA A 109 -19.54 -4.39 32.30
CA ALA A 109 -20.87 -3.82 32.26
C ALA A 109 -20.83 -2.36 32.78
N LYS A 110 -21.63 -1.48 32.15
CA LYS A 110 -21.72 -0.08 32.59
C LYS A 110 -22.70 0.02 33.74
N ILE A 111 -22.35 0.80 34.76
CA ILE A 111 -23.28 1.16 35.83
C ILE A 111 -23.97 2.45 35.41
N THR A 112 -25.29 2.41 35.28
CA THR A 112 -26.11 3.59 34.99
C THR A 112 -26.16 4.52 36.20
N LEU A 113 -26.48 5.79 35.94
CA LEU A 113 -26.65 6.82 36.99
C LEU A 113 -27.62 6.40 38.12
N PHE A 114 -28.56 5.49 37.82
CA PHE A 114 -29.56 4.98 38.76
C PHE A 114 -29.25 3.56 39.28
N GLY A 115 -28.00 3.10 39.15
CA GLY A 115 -27.57 1.80 39.70
C GLY A 115 -27.99 0.56 38.91
N GLY A 116 -28.61 0.73 37.73
CA GLY A 116 -28.88 -0.36 36.79
C GLY A 116 -27.63 -0.77 36.01
N VAL A 117 -27.53 -2.06 35.66
CA VAL A 117 -26.45 -2.60 34.82
C VAL A 117 -26.86 -2.48 33.35
N GLU A 118 -26.09 -1.72 32.56
CA GLU A 118 -26.28 -1.60 31.13
C GLU A 118 -25.25 -2.47 30.39
N HIS A 119 -25.75 -3.36 29.53
CA HIS A 119 -24.90 -4.19 28.69
C HIS A 119 -24.24 -3.36 27.58
N ALA A 120 -22.98 -3.66 27.27
CA ALA A 120 -22.25 -2.99 26.20
C ALA A 120 -22.97 -3.13 24.85
N THR A 121 -23.28 -2.00 24.24
CA THR A 121 -23.91 -1.93 22.92
C THR A 121 -22.89 -2.24 21.82
N ILE A 122 -23.34 -2.39 20.57
CA ILE A 122 -22.43 -2.52 19.42
C ILE A 122 -21.49 -1.30 19.28
N TRP A 123 -21.97 -0.12 19.63
CA TRP A 123 -21.21 1.14 19.55
C TRP A 123 -20.13 1.25 20.62
N ASP A 124 -20.24 0.47 21.70
CA ASP A 124 -19.20 0.37 22.73
C ASP A 124 -18.08 -0.59 22.33
N LYS A 125 -18.33 -1.44 21.33
CA LYS A 125 -17.41 -2.47 20.85
C LYS A 125 -16.65 -2.04 19.60
N VAL A 126 -16.98 -0.90 19.02
CA VAL A 126 -16.34 -0.37 17.81
C VAL A 126 -15.79 1.01 18.09
N GLU A 127 -14.47 1.15 17.97
CA GLU A 127 -13.85 2.48 18.02
C GLU A 127 -14.13 3.24 16.71
N PRO A 128 -14.80 4.41 16.74
CA PRO A 128 -15.17 5.15 15.54
C PRO A 128 -13.98 5.48 14.63
N ARG A 129 -12.81 5.81 15.21
CA ARG A 129 -11.59 6.09 14.42
C ARG A 129 -11.09 4.84 13.68
N LEU A 130 -11.08 3.68 14.33
CA LEU A 130 -10.71 2.41 13.69
C LEU A 130 -11.71 2.02 12.60
N ALA A 131 -13.02 2.19 12.86
CA ALA A 131 -14.06 1.96 11.87
C ALA A 131 -13.91 2.87 10.64
N LEU A 132 -13.57 4.14 10.84
CA LEU A 132 -13.27 5.08 9.75
C LEU A 132 -12.05 4.61 8.95
N MET A 133 -10.94 4.27 9.62
CA MET A 133 -9.74 3.75 8.95
C MET A 133 -10.04 2.49 8.14
N THR A 134 -10.78 1.52 8.70
CA THR A 134 -11.19 0.31 7.97
C THR A 134 -12.10 0.65 6.80
N THR A 135 -13.02 1.61 6.93
CA THR A 135 -13.85 2.06 5.81
C THR A 135 -13.00 2.64 4.67
N LEU A 136 -11.98 3.44 5.00
CA LEU A 136 -11.02 3.94 4.01
C LEU A 136 -10.22 2.79 3.37
N SER A 137 -9.79 1.81 4.16
CA SER A 137 -9.15 0.59 3.65
C SER A 137 -10.06 -0.24 2.75
N VAL A 138 -11.38 -0.28 3.00
CA VAL A 138 -12.36 -0.92 2.10
C VAL A 138 -12.39 -0.19 0.76
N LEU A 139 -12.46 1.14 0.75
CA LEU A 139 -12.44 1.92 -0.49
C LEU A 139 -11.15 1.66 -1.29
N TRP A 140 -10.00 1.64 -0.60
CA TRP A 140 -8.72 1.30 -1.21
C TRP A 140 -8.69 -0.12 -1.78
N CYS A 141 -9.19 -1.10 -1.02
CA CYS A 141 -9.28 -2.50 -1.42
C CYS A 141 -10.17 -2.68 -2.67
N VAL A 142 -11.34 -2.05 -2.69
CA VAL A 142 -12.26 -2.09 -3.84
C VAL A 142 -11.58 -1.52 -5.09
N ARG A 143 -10.93 -0.35 -4.96
CA ARG A 143 -10.18 0.26 -6.07
C ARG A 143 -9.05 -0.65 -6.57
N LEU A 144 -8.24 -1.18 -5.66
CA LEU A 144 -7.11 -2.03 -6.01
C LEU A 144 -7.58 -3.34 -6.67
N THR A 145 -8.60 -3.99 -6.10
CA THR A 145 -9.18 -5.24 -6.62
C THR A 145 -9.78 -5.02 -8.00
N TYR A 146 -10.50 -3.91 -8.22
CA TYR A 146 -11.00 -3.54 -9.54
C TYR A 146 -9.85 -3.42 -10.56
N ASN A 147 -8.75 -2.75 -10.20
CA ASN A 147 -7.59 -2.59 -11.07
C ASN A 147 -6.82 -3.90 -11.32
N ALA A 148 -6.75 -4.78 -10.32
CA ALA A 148 -6.14 -6.11 -10.44
C ALA A 148 -6.98 -7.01 -11.36
N TYR A 149 -8.29 -7.02 -11.18
CA TYR A 149 -9.24 -7.81 -11.97
C TYR A 149 -9.17 -7.47 -13.46
N ARG A 150 -9.31 -6.18 -13.81
CA ARG A 150 -9.24 -5.74 -15.22
C ARG A 150 -7.88 -6.07 -15.87
N ARG A 151 -6.80 -6.07 -15.10
CA ARG A 151 -5.46 -6.45 -15.58
C ARG A 151 -5.25 -7.97 -15.71
N GLY A 152 -6.24 -8.78 -15.33
CA GLY A 152 -6.19 -10.24 -15.42
C GLY A 152 -5.37 -10.90 -14.31
N MET A 153 -5.06 -10.20 -13.22
CA MET A 153 -4.18 -10.71 -12.15
C MET A 153 -4.72 -11.99 -11.46
N PHE A 154 -6.03 -12.22 -11.50
CA PHE A 154 -6.67 -13.41 -10.92
C PHE A 154 -6.88 -14.55 -11.93
N LYS A 155 -6.45 -14.40 -13.19
CA LYS A 155 -6.60 -15.47 -14.18
C LYS A 155 -5.61 -16.61 -13.86
N PRO A 156 -6.04 -17.89 -13.90
CA PRO A 156 -5.16 -19.01 -13.68
C PRO A 156 -3.95 -18.98 -14.64
N GLY A 157 -2.74 -19.10 -14.08
CA GLY A 157 -1.49 -19.12 -14.84
C GLY A 157 -0.91 -17.75 -15.20
N GLU A 158 -1.60 -16.64 -14.93
CA GLU A 158 -1.00 -15.31 -15.08
C GLU A 158 0.00 -15.04 -13.96
N GLU A 159 1.20 -14.59 -14.33
CA GLU A 159 2.29 -14.21 -13.43
C GLU A 159 2.75 -12.79 -13.77
N ASP A 160 3.08 -11.99 -12.76
CA ASP A 160 3.67 -10.68 -12.99
C ASP A 160 4.97 -10.82 -13.78
N TYR A 161 5.07 -10.08 -14.89
CA TYR A 161 6.16 -10.18 -15.84
C TYR A 161 7.56 -9.98 -15.21
N ARG A 162 7.66 -9.35 -14.04
CA ARG A 162 8.92 -9.14 -13.32
C ARG A 162 9.47 -10.46 -12.76
N TRP A 163 8.62 -11.41 -12.35
CA TRP A 163 9.09 -12.67 -11.76
C TRP A 163 9.87 -13.54 -12.76
N PRO A 164 9.39 -13.79 -14.00
CA PRO A 164 10.20 -14.49 -15.00
C PRO A 164 11.52 -13.79 -15.33
N LEU A 165 11.55 -12.45 -15.35
CA LEU A 165 12.77 -11.70 -15.63
C LEU A 165 13.79 -11.85 -14.49
N LEU A 166 13.35 -11.73 -13.24
CA LEU A 166 14.20 -11.95 -12.06
C LEU A 166 14.69 -13.40 -11.97
N ARG A 167 13.80 -14.37 -12.21
CA ARG A 167 14.13 -15.80 -12.21
C ARG A 167 15.24 -16.14 -13.20
N LYS A 168 15.27 -15.51 -14.38
CA LYS A 168 16.33 -15.70 -15.39
C LYS A 168 17.70 -15.19 -14.93
N THR A 169 17.76 -14.28 -13.96
CA THR A 169 19.02 -13.74 -13.44
C THR A 169 19.59 -14.52 -12.25
N MET A 170 18.90 -15.57 -11.79
CA MET A 170 19.27 -16.34 -10.59
C MET A 170 19.44 -17.82 -10.93
N SER A 171 20.35 -18.50 -10.20
CA SER A 171 20.40 -19.96 -10.21
C SER A 171 19.20 -20.54 -9.45
N ARG A 172 18.87 -21.80 -9.71
CA ARG A 172 17.73 -22.46 -9.06
C ARG A 172 17.79 -22.41 -7.52
N PRO A 173 18.91 -22.72 -6.84
CA PRO A 173 18.97 -22.62 -5.37
C PRO A 173 18.77 -21.19 -4.84
N VAL A 174 19.29 -20.19 -5.55
CA VAL A 174 19.12 -18.78 -5.18
C VAL A 174 17.67 -18.34 -5.35
N TRP A 175 17.00 -18.76 -6.42
CA TRP A 175 15.58 -18.51 -6.62
C TRP A 175 14.73 -19.11 -5.50
N GLU A 176 15.03 -20.34 -5.07
CA GLU A 176 14.29 -21.01 -3.99
C GLU A 176 14.41 -20.27 -2.65
N ILE A 177 15.63 -19.85 -2.28
CA ILE A 177 15.87 -19.03 -1.09
C ILE A 177 15.13 -17.68 -1.21
N PHE A 178 15.25 -17.02 -2.36
CA PHE A 178 14.58 -15.75 -2.62
C PHE A 178 13.05 -15.88 -2.53
N SER A 179 12.46 -16.92 -3.13
CA SER A 179 11.04 -17.24 -3.07
C SER A 179 10.55 -17.38 -1.61
N ILE A 180 11.23 -18.19 -0.79
CA ILE A 180 10.83 -18.41 0.60
C ILE A 180 10.92 -17.12 1.41
N PHE A 181 12.09 -16.49 1.42
CA PHE A 181 12.33 -15.36 2.35
C PHE A 181 11.71 -14.06 1.87
N PHE A 182 11.77 -13.76 0.56
CA PHE A 182 11.24 -12.52 0.02
C PHE A 182 9.77 -12.65 -0.36
N ILE A 183 9.42 -13.57 -1.27
CA ILE A 183 8.07 -13.66 -1.85
C ILE A 183 7.05 -14.15 -0.83
N ALA A 184 7.38 -15.24 -0.12
CA ALA A 184 6.46 -15.83 0.85
C ALA A 184 6.46 -15.11 2.19
N ILE A 185 7.62 -14.90 2.82
CA ILE A 185 7.69 -14.36 4.19
C ILE A 185 7.66 -12.82 4.18
N ALA A 186 8.62 -12.16 3.53
CA ALA A 186 8.78 -10.71 3.65
C ALA A 186 7.58 -9.93 3.09
N GLN A 187 7.00 -10.34 1.97
CA GLN A 187 5.80 -9.70 1.41
C GLN A 187 4.60 -9.82 2.37
N ASN A 188 4.37 -10.98 2.98
CA ASN A 188 3.25 -11.15 3.94
C ASN A 188 3.48 -10.36 5.23
N ILE A 189 4.71 -10.31 5.74
CA ILE A 189 5.07 -9.44 6.88
C ILE A 189 4.83 -7.97 6.53
N LEU A 190 5.22 -7.54 5.32
CA LEU A 190 4.99 -6.19 4.85
C LEU A 190 3.50 -5.85 4.82
N LEU A 191 2.65 -6.75 4.32
CA LEU A 191 1.20 -6.59 4.32
C LEU A 191 0.63 -6.50 5.74
N ALA A 192 1.14 -7.27 6.69
CA ALA A 192 0.75 -7.18 8.10
C ALA A 192 1.19 -5.85 8.74
N ILE A 193 2.40 -5.38 8.43
CA ILE A 193 2.98 -4.12 8.93
C ILE A 193 2.10 -2.91 8.56
N THR A 194 1.38 -2.96 7.43
CA THR A 194 0.47 -1.88 7.03
C THR A 194 -0.62 -1.56 8.08
N ALA A 195 -0.98 -2.52 8.94
CA ALA A 195 -1.99 -2.37 9.97
C ALA A 195 -1.42 -2.00 11.36
N LEU A 196 -0.11 -1.71 11.48
CA LEU A 196 0.48 -1.22 12.74
C LEU A 196 -0.22 0.04 13.30
N PRO A 197 -0.66 1.02 12.49
CA PRO A 197 -1.46 2.14 13.00
C PRO A 197 -2.77 1.67 13.67
N ASN A 198 -3.47 0.69 13.09
CA ASN A 198 -4.70 0.14 13.67
C ASN A 198 -4.42 -0.58 14.99
N TYR A 199 -3.35 -1.39 15.05
CA TYR A 199 -2.92 -2.06 16.28
C TYR A 199 -2.60 -1.05 17.39
N LEU A 200 -1.78 -0.04 17.09
CA LEU A 200 -1.41 1.00 18.04
C LEU A 200 -2.64 1.73 18.58
N LEU A 201 -3.57 2.14 17.72
CA LEU A 201 -4.77 2.86 18.14
C LEU A 201 -5.73 1.99 18.94
N LEU A 202 -5.90 0.71 18.58
CA LEU A 202 -6.69 -0.24 19.36
C LEU A 202 -6.20 -0.31 20.81
N THR A 203 -4.89 -0.46 21.01
CA THR A 203 -4.33 -0.64 22.35
C THR A 203 -4.37 0.61 23.21
N THR A 204 -4.46 1.81 22.63
CA THR A 204 -4.71 3.05 23.43
C THR A 204 -6.00 3.01 24.24
N THR A 205 -6.94 2.13 23.88
CA THR A 205 -8.23 1.96 24.57
C THR A 205 -8.34 0.66 25.35
N SER A 206 -7.32 -0.20 25.27
CA SER A 206 -7.34 -1.50 25.94
C SER A 206 -6.93 -1.32 27.40
N VAL A 207 -7.74 -1.81 28.34
CA VAL A 207 -7.44 -1.78 29.78
C VAL A 207 -6.08 -2.44 30.09
N LYS A 208 -5.65 -3.40 29.26
CA LYS A 208 -4.34 -4.08 29.36
C LYS A 208 -3.14 -3.17 29.05
N HIS A 209 -3.35 -2.08 28.32
CA HIS A 209 -2.31 -1.20 27.80
C HIS A 209 -2.54 0.29 28.10
N VAL A 210 -3.65 0.65 28.75
CA VAL A 210 -3.91 2.02 29.23
C VAL A 210 -3.08 2.26 30.47
N THR A 211 -1.98 3.00 30.30
CA THR A 211 -1.26 3.61 31.43
C THR A 211 -1.80 5.02 31.71
N GLU A 212 -2.22 5.74 30.66
CA GLU A 212 -2.72 7.13 30.72
C GLU A 212 -3.77 7.39 29.62
N PRO A 213 -4.70 8.35 29.78
CA PRO A 213 -5.64 8.71 28.72
C PRO A 213 -4.95 9.49 27.59
N VAL A 214 -5.34 9.21 26.34
CA VAL A 214 -4.84 9.98 25.18
C VAL A 214 -5.45 11.39 25.12
N PRO A 215 -4.71 12.42 24.66
CA PRO A 215 -5.19 13.81 24.60
C PRO A 215 -6.44 14.01 23.75
N ARG A 216 -6.55 13.26 22.64
CA ARG A 216 -7.70 13.34 21.73
C ARG A 216 -8.47 12.03 21.73
N PRO A 217 -9.78 12.06 22.03
CA PRO A 217 -10.56 10.83 22.15
C PRO A 217 -10.58 10.05 20.85
N VAL A 218 -10.52 8.73 20.97
CA VAL A 218 -10.63 7.73 19.90
C VAL A 218 -12.05 7.19 19.76
N ASN A 219 -12.84 7.31 20.83
CA ASN A 219 -14.25 6.89 20.92
C ASN A 219 -15.24 7.87 20.25
N LYS A 220 -14.75 8.97 19.67
CA LYS A 220 -15.53 9.89 18.85
C LYS A 220 -14.67 10.49 17.74
N LEU A 221 -15.28 10.78 16.60
CA LEU A 221 -14.61 11.45 15.50
C LEU A 221 -14.46 12.95 15.80
N ILE A 222 -13.29 13.50 15.48
CA ILE A 222 -12.99 14.93 15.55
C ILE A 222 -12.77 15.50 14.14
N LEU A 223 -12.71 16.83 14.01
CA LEU A 223 -12.50 17.49 12.71
C LEU A 223 -11.29 16.92 11.94
N GLY A 224 -10.20 16.62 12.64
CA GLY A 224 -9.00 16.03 12.02
C GLY A 224 -9.25 14.66 11.38
N ASP A 225 -10.16 13.84 11.92
CA ASP A 225 -10.52 12.56 11.33
C ASP A 225 -11.19 12.75 9.95
N TYR A 226 -12.10 13.73 9.85
CA TYR A 226 -12.76 14.08 8.58
C TYR A 226 -11.79 14.70 7.57
N VAL A 227 -10.83 15.50 8.02
CA VAL A 227 -9.78 16.06 7.15
C VAL A 227 -8.91 14.96 6.58
N LEU A 228 -8.42 14.03 7.41
CA LEU A 228 -7.62 12.89 6.94
C LEU A 228 -8.40 11.98 6.00
N ALA A 229 -9.67 11.68 6.32
CA ALA A 229 -10.53 10.90 5.45
C ALA A 229 -10.77 11.59 4.08
N SER A 230 -10.96 12.90 4.08
CA SER A 230 -11.15 13.68 2.84
C SER A 230 -9.88 13.68 1.98
N LEU A 231 -8.70 13.85 2.61
CA LEU A 231 -7.41 13.74 1.93
C LEU A 231 -7.18 12.34 1.37
N PHE A 232 -7.58 11.29 2.10
CA PHE A 232 -7.51 9.91 1.63
C PHE A 232 -8.35 9.70 0.38
N VAL A 233 -9.63 10.11 0.41
CA VAL A 233 -10.55 9.95 -0.72
C VAL A 233 -10.09 10.76 -1.94
N LEU A 234 -9.58 11.98 -1.73
CA LEU A 234 -8.98 12.78 -2.79
C LEU A 234 -7.77 12.07 -3.42
N ASN A 235 -6.84 11.58 -2.58
CA ASN A 235 -5.67 10.84 -3.03
C ASN A 235 -6.06 9.57 -3.81
N LEU A 236 -7.03 8.80 -3.30
CA LEU A 236 -7.54 7.60 -3.94
C LEU A 236 -8.21 7.91 -5.29
N THR A 237 -8.91 9.04 -5.39
CA THR A 237 -9.51 9.51 -6.64
C THR A 237 -8.44 9.84 -7.67
N ILE A 238 -7.40 10.58 -7.30
CA ILE A 238 -6.26 10.87 -8.18
C ILE A 238 -5.57 9.57 -8.63
N GLN A 239 -5.41 8.62 -7.71
CA GLN A 239 -4.86 7.31 -8.00
C GLN A 239 -5.69 6.55 -9.05
N PHE A 240 -7.01 6.54 -8.89
CA PHE A 240 -7.93 5.90 -9.82
C PHE A 240 -7.85 6.54 -11.21
N TYR A 241 -7.76 7.87 -11.29
CA TYR A 241 -7.53 8.57 -12.56
C TYR A 241 -6.18 8.22 -13.18
N ALA A 242 -5.10 8.12 -12.39
CA ALA A 242 -3.79 7.73 -12.88
C ALA A 242 -3.78 6.31 -13.47
N ASP A 243 -4.41 5.35 -12.77
CA ASP A 243 -4.60 3.98 -13.25
C ASP A 243 -5.43 3.95 -14.53
N GLN A 244 -6.53 4.71 -14.58
CA GLN A 244 -7.39 4.79 -15.77
C GLN A 244 -6.65 5.40 -16.96
N GLN A 245 -5.80 6.42 -16.73
CA GLN A 245 -4.99 7.02 -17.78
C GLN A 245 -4.01 6.01 -18.38
N GLN A 246 -3.32 5.25 -17.52
CA GLN A 246 -2.41 4.19 -17.96
C GLN A 246 -3.16 3.09 -18.71
N TRP A 247 -4.33 2.69 -18.20
CA TRP A 247 -5.16 1.68 -18.85
C TRP A 247 -5.58 2.10 -20.26
N ASN A 248 -6.08 3.31 -20.41
CA ASN A 248 -6.51 3.87 -21.69
C ASN A 248 -5.35 3.90 -22.69
N TYR A 249 -4.16 4.33 -22.26
CA TYR A 249 -2.96 4.33 -23.08
C TYR A 249 -2.55 2.91 -23.51
N GLN A 250 -2.50 1.95 -22.58
CA GLN A 250 -2.07 0.58 -22.88
C GLN A 250 -3.04 -0.13 -23.81
N ASN A 251 -4.35 0.08 -23.66
CA ASN A 251 -5.35 -0.45 -24.59
C ASN A 251 -5.17 0.13 -25.99
N TYR A 252 -5.06 1.46 -26.07
CA TYR A 252 -4.81 2.15 -27.34
C TYR A 252 -3.55 1.60 -28.02
N LYS A 253 -2.42 1.56 -27.31
CA LYS A 253 -1.15 1.03 -27.84
C LYS A 253 -1.25 -0.42 -28.35
N ARG A 254 -2.12 -1.23 -27.75
CA ARG A 254 -2.39 -2.62 -28.16
C ARG A 254 -3.40 -2.75 -29.30
N GLY A 255 -3.80 -1.64 -29.92
CA GLY A 255 -4.81 -1.63 -30.97
C GLY A 255 -6.21 -1.98 -30.47
N LYS A 256 -6.55 -1.60 -29.23
CA LYS A 256 -7.86 -1.83 -28.61
C LYS A 256 -8.55 -0.50 -28.30
N ASN A 257 -9.88 -0.51 -28.29
CA ASN A 257 -10.69 0.62 -27.83
C ASN A 257 -10.79 0.66 -26.29
N SER A 258 -11.52 1.65 -25.76
CA SER A 258 -11.74 1.82 -24.31
C SER A 258 -12.51 0.66 -23.66
N GLN A 259 -13.27 -0.11 -24.46
CA GLN A 259 -14.01 -1.30 -24.05
C GLN A 259 -13.21 -2.61 -24.27
N GLU A 260 -11.89 -2.50 -24.49
CA GLU A 260 -10.97 -3.64 -24.70
C GLU A 260 -11.20 -4.43 -25.99
N LYS A 261 -12.10 -3.99 -26.85
CA LYS A 261 -12.35 -4.62 -28.15
C LYS A 261 -11.23 -4.23 -29.13
N PRO A 262 -10.72 -5.18 -29.92
CA PRO A 262 -9.79 -4.87 -31.00
C PRO A 262 -10.35 -3.80 -31.92
N LEU A 263 -9.51 -2.86 -32.34
CA LEU A 263 -9.84 -1.89 -33.37
C LEU A 263 -9.99 -2.61 -34.72
N PRO A 264 -10.83 -2.09 -35.64
CA PRO A 264 -10.91 -2.59 -37.00
C PRO A 264 -9.51 -2.63 -37.65
N ASN A 265 -9.24 -3.65 -38.48
CA ASN A 265 -7.93 -3.79 -39.16
C ASN A 265 -7.54 -2.54 -39.97
N ALA A 266 -8.52 -1.81 -40.51
CA ALA A 266 -8.27 -0.55 -41.25
C ALA A 266 -7.74 0.60 -40.37
N MET A 267 -7.86 0.49 -39.04
CA MET A 267 -7.43 1.51 -38.08
C MET A 267 -6.09 1.18 -37.40
N VAL A 268 -5.48 0.06 -37.78
CA VAL A 268 -4.25 -0.45 -37.17
C VAL A 268 -3.23 -0.72 -38.27
N ASP A 269 -2.00 -0.28 -38.07
CA ASP A 269 -0.92 -0.54 -39.00
C ASP A 269 -0.66 -2.05 -39.13
N PRO A 270 -0.60 -2.60 -40.36
CA PRO A 270 -0.52 -4.05 -40.56
C PRO A 270 0.79 -4.66 -40.06
N VAL A 271 1.87 -3.89 -39.97
CA VAL A 271 3.21 -4.36 -39.62
C VAL A 271 3.48 -4.15 -38.12
N THR A 272 3.36 -2.91 -37.66
CA THR A 272 3.67 -2.51 -36.28
C THR A 272 2.55 -2.81 -35.29
N LYS A 273 1.32 -3.03 -35.79
CA LYS A 273 0.09 -3.20 -35.00
C LYS A 273 -0.27 -1.99 -34.13
N PHE A 274 0.30 -0.81 -34.41
CA PHE A 274 -0.07 0.42 -33.71
C PHE A 274 -1.29 1.08 -34.35
N PRO A 275 -2.10 1.82 -33.58
CA PRO A 275 -3.22 2.58 -34.14
C PRO A 275 -2.75 3.68 -35.10
N LEU A 276 -3.54 3.91 -36.14
CA LEU A 276 -3.31 4.95 -37.16
C LEU A 276 -4.00 6.28 -36.85
N HIS A 277 -4.89 6.32 -35.85
CA HIS A 277 -5.72 7.48 -35.51
C HIS A 277 -5.56 7.88 -34.05
N ASN A 278 -5.82 9.15 -33.75
CA ASN A 278 -5.74 9.65 -32.38
C ASN A 278 -6.80 9.02 -31.46
N GLN A 279 -6.41 8.81 -30.21
CA GLN A 279 -7.29 8.46 -29.12
C GLN A 279 -8.00 9.69 -28.56
N ASN A 280 -9.33 9.63 -28.50
CA ASN A 280 -10.19 10.70 -27.97
C ASN A 280 -10.57 10.50 -26.49
N VAL A 281 -9.82 9.66 -25.78
CA VAL A 281 -10.02 9.36 -24.35
C VAL A 281 -8.76 9.78 -23.59
N MET A 282 -8.95 10.42 -22.43
CA MET A 282 -7.83 10.91 -21.63
C MET A 282 -6.94 9.77 -21.08
N PRO A 283 -5.61 9.90 -21.16
CA PRO A 283 -4.86 11.00 -21.77
C PRO A 283 -4.87 10.82 -23.30
N TYR A 284 -5.21 11.88 -24.04
CA TYR A 284 -5.25 11.84 -25.50
C TYR A 284 -3.90 11.36 -26.06
N SER A 285 -3.94 10.28 -26.83
CA SER A 285 -2.75 9.63 -27.38
C SER A 285 -2.79 9.66 -28.90
N THR A 286 -1.63 9.85 -29.52
CA THR A 286 -1.42 9.90 -30.97
C THR A 286 -0.72 8.63 -31.45
N PRO A 287 -0.69 8.33 -32.76
CA PRO A 287 0.14 7.23 -33.29
C PRO A 287 1.61 7.32 -32.87
N HIS A 288 2.16 8.53 -32.81
CA HIS A 288 3.53 8.76 -32.32
C HIS A 288 3.70 8.43 -30.84
N ASP A 289 2.67 8.64 -30.00
CA ASP A 289 2.70 8.23 -28.59
C ASP A 289 2.70 6.70 -28.44
N ALA A 290 1.99 5.97 -29.33
CA ALA A 290 2.04 4.52 -29.38
C ALA A 290 3.43 4.01 -29.80
N GLN A 291 4.06 4.67 -30.79
CA GLN A 291 5.43 4.39 -31.23
C GLN A 291 6.46 4.64 -30.13
N ARG A 292 6.36 5.75 -29.38
CA ARG A 292 7.21 6.04 -28.21
C ARG A 292 7.18 4.90 -27.19
N GLY A 293 5.99 4.33 -26.98
CA GLY A 293 5.80 3.11 -26.22
C GLY A 293 5.55 3.28 -24.72
N PHE A 294 5.51 4.51 -24.20
CA PHE A 294 5.07 4.83 -22.85
C PHE A 294 4.23 6.12 -22.81
N VAL A 295 3.39 6.25 -21.78
CA VAL A 295 2.55 7.44 -21.56
C VAL A 295 3.39 8.58 -20.99
N THR A 296 3.19 9.79 -21.49
CA THR A 296 3.81 11.00 -20.96
C THR A 296 2.79 12.08 -20.60
N LYS A 297 1.53 11.94 -21.03
CA LYS A 297 0.50 13.00 -20.89
C LYS A 297 -0.40 12.79 -19.67
N GLY A 298 -1.12 13.83 -19.28
CA GLY A 298 -1.99 13.81 -18.10
C GLY A 298 -1.20 13.86 -16.80
N LEU A 299 -1.57 13.03 -15.82
CA LEU A 299 -0.84 12.91 -14.55
C LEU A 299 0.61 12.41 -14.77
N TRP A 300 0.82 11.65 -15.84
CA TRP A 300 2.12 11.14 -16.25
C TRP A 300 3.09 12.23 -16.72
N ALA A 301 2.62 13.46 -16.97
CA ALA A 301 3.49 14.60 -17.26
C ALA A 301 4.13 15.19 -15.98
N TRP A 302 3.51 14.92 -14.82
CA TRP A 302 3.88 15.48 -13.53
C TRP A 302 4.62 14.49 -12.65
N SER A 303 4.32 13.21 -12.79
CA SER A 303 4.98 12.11 -12.09
C SER A 303 5.10 10.94 -13.05
N ARG A 304 6.22 10.24 -13.06
CA ARG A 304 6.39 9.03 -13.88
C ARG A 304 5.63 7.83 -13.33
N HIS A 305 5.23 7.89 -12.06
CA HIS A 305 4.39 6.87 -11.42
C HIS A 305 3.36 7.54 -10.49
N PRO A 306 2.37 8.28 -11.04
CA PRO A 306 1.42 9.04 -10.23
C PRO A 306 0.55 8.10 -9.36
N ASN A 307 0.23 6.91 -9.87
CA ASN A 307 -0.49 5.90 -9.11
C ASN A 307 0.33 5.31 -7.96
N PHE A 308 1.65 5.13 -8.11
CA PHE A 308 2.53 4.66 -7.02
C PHE A 308 2.82 5.77 -6.01
N ALA A 309 2.87 7.03 -6.45
CA ALA A 309 2.96 8.18 -5.54
C ALA A 309 1.73 8.24 -4.64
N CYS A 310 0.53 8.17 -5.21
CA CYS A 310 -0.70 8.10 -4.44
C CYS A 310 -0.76 6.84 -3.54
N GLU A 311 -0.31 5.69 -4.02
CA GLU A 311 -0.25 4.46 -3.21
C GLU A 311 0.62 4.66 -1.96
N GLN A 312 1.81 5.24 -2.11
CA GLN A 312 2.68 5.58 -0.97
C GLN A 312 2.00 6.59 -0.02
N THR A 313 1.36 7.63 -0.57
CA THR A 313 0.64 8.65 0.22
C THR A 313 -0.51 8.07 1.04
N THR A 314 -1.23 7.06 0.52
CA THR A 314 -2.31 6.36 1.25
C THR A 314 -1.84 5.90 2.63
N TRP A 315 -0.67 5.27 2.71
CA TRP A 315 -0.13 4.72 3.95
C TRP A 315 0.36 5.81 4.90
N TRP A 316 0.84 6.93 4.38
CA TRP A 316 1.15 8.12 5.20
C TRP A 316 -0.11 8.75 5.79
N ILE A 317 -1.21 8.82 5.03
CA ILE A 317 -2.50 9.32 5.54
C ILE A 317 -3.07 8.39 6.62
N LEU A 318 -3.02 7.07 6.41
CA LEU A 318 -3.44 6.11 7.43
C LEU A 318 -2.56 6.19 8.69
N TYR A 319 -1.25 6.36 8.53
CA TYR A 319 -0.36 6.61 9.65
C TYR A 319 -0.69 7.91 10.40
N ALA A 320 -1.13 8.97 9.70
CA ALA A 320 -1.42 10.28 10.30
C ALA A 320 -2.55 10.25 11.36
N PHE A 321 -3.38 9.21 11.41
CA PHE A 321 -4.32 8.99 12.51
C PHE A 321 -3.62 8.75 13.86
N VAL A 322 -2.37 8.27 13.86
CA VAL A 322 -1.53 8.11 15.05
C VAL A 322 -1.17 9.48 15.65
N PRO A 323 -0.39 10.37 15.01
CA PRO A 323 -0.11 11.69 15.56
C PRO A 323 -1.40 12.50 15.81
N LEU A 324 -2.44 12.33 15.00
CA LEU A 324 -3.75 12.96 15.28
C LEU A 324 -4.32 12.56 16.65
N THR A 325 -4.02 11.36 17.16
CA THR A 325 -4.51 10.87 18.45
C THR A 325 -3.72 11.45 19.64
N PHE A 326 -2.42 11.68 19.46
CA PHE A 326 -1.53 12.12 20.55
C PHE A 326 -1.27 13.63 20.56
N LEU A 327 -1.52 14.35 19.46
CA LEU A 327 -1.29 15.79 19.42
C LEU A 327 -2.21 16.55 20.39
N PRO A 328 -1.71 17.65 20.99
CA PRO A 328 -2.49 18.49 21.91
C PRO A 328 -3.82 18.95 21.30
N ALA A 329 -4.91 18.86 22.05
CA ALA A 329 -6.25 19.24 21.59
C ALA A 329 -6.43 20.76 21.42
N ASP A 330 -5.63 21.55 22.15
CA ASP A 330 -5.61 23.01 22.14
C ASP A 330 -4.74 23.60 21.01
N PHE A 331 -4.16 22.76 20.13
CA PHE A 331 -3.24 23.14 19.06
C PHE A 331 -1.96 23.86 19.54
N ASP A 332 -1.64 23.77 20.83
CA ASP A 332 -0.36 24.26 21.34
C ASP A 332 0.76 23.26 20.99
N PHE A 333 1.37 23.45 19.81
CA PHE A 333 2.43 22.59 19.32
C PHE A 333 3.71 22.64 20.18
N SER A 334 3.86 23.57 21.13
CA SER A 334 4.96 23.52 22.10
C SER A 334 4.89 22.28 23.01
N LYS A 335 3.70 21.68 23.16
CA LYS A 335 3.45 20.44 23.89
C LYS A 335 3.59 19.20 23.00
N ALA A 336 3.90 19.36 21.72
CA ALA A 336 4.11 18.22 20.84
C ALA A 336 5.43 17.52 21.19
N HIS A 337 5.37 16.20 21.34
CA HIS A 337 6.53 15.36 21.60
C HIS A 337 6.93 14.62 20.32
N TRP A 338 8.23 14.40 20.11
CA TRP A 338 8.76 13.76 18.91
C TRP A 338 8.15 12.36 18.67
N SER A 339 7.85 11.63 19.75
CA SER A 339 7.29 10.26 19.67
C SER A 339 5.88 10.21 19.11
N HIS A 340 5.15 11.34 19.07
CA HIS A 340 3.86 11.42 18.38
C HIS A 340 4.03 11.14 16.87
N PHE A 341 5.19 11.49 16.31
CA PHE A 341 5.50 11.40 14.89
C PHE A 341 6.47 10.28 14.55
N LEU A 342 7.38 9.92 15.46
CA LEU A 342 8.36 8.85 15.26
C LEU A 342 8.13 7.75 16.30
N ASN A 343 7.27 6.80 15.96
CA ASN A 343 6.99 5.58 16.72
C ASN A 343 6.98 4.39 15.75
N TYR A 344 6.89 3.16 16.26
CA TYR A 344 7.01 1.96 15.40
C TYR A 344 5.91 1.86 14.33
N ALA A 345 4.75 2.52 14.46
CA ALA A 345 3.72 2.47 13.42
C ALA A 345 4.12 3.23 12.13
N ILE A 346 5.16 4.08 12.19
CA ILE A 346 5.76 4.70 10.99
C ILE A 346 6.37 3.66 10.05
N LEU A 347 6.65 2.44 10.53
CA LEU A 347 7.11 1.35 9.69
C LEU A 347 6.10 1.01 8.59
N ALA A 348 4.80 1.25 8.78
CA ALA A 348 3.77 1.03 7.76
C ALA A 348 4.05 1.81 6.47
N PRO A 349 4.06 3.16 6.46
CA PRO A 349 4.37 3.91 5.25
C PRO A 349 5.82 3.74 4.78
N LEU A 350 6.79 3.57 5.69
CA LEU A 350 8.19 3.38 5.29
C LEU A 350 8.43 2.05 4.57
N ALA A 351 7.79 0.96 5.02
CA ALA A 351 7.87 -0.34 4.35
C ALA A 351 7.25 -0.27 2.95
N MET A 352 6.14 0.44 2.79
CA MET A 352 5.52 0.67 1.49
C MET A 352 6.44 1.46 0.55
N ASN A 353 7.06 2.54 1.03
CA ASN A 353 8.05 3.28 0.25
C ASN A 353 9.25 2.39 -0.15
N ALA A 354 9.76 1.58 0.79
CA ALA A 354 10.88 0.67 0.56
C ALA A 354 10.57 -0.44 -0.45
N LEU A 355 9.29 -0.81 -0.62
CA LEU A 355 8.86 -1.72 -1.67
C LEU A 355 8.71 -1.02 -3.03
N PHE A 356 8.03 0.13 -3.05
CA PHE A 356 7.70 0.82 -4.30
C PHE A 356 8.94 1.38 -4.99
N PHE A 357 9.92 1.89 -4.25
CA PHE A 357 11.10 2.51 -4.86
C PHE A 357 11.96 1.52 -5.67
N PRO A 358 12.44 0.37 -5.13
CA PRO A 358 13.19 -0.61 -5.92
C PRO A 358 12.36 -1.21 -7.06
N SER A 359 11.08 -1.48 -6.81
CA SER A 359 10.14 -2.01 -7.81
C SER A 359 9.98 -1.05 -9.01
N ALA A 360 9.81 0.25 -8.75
CA ALA A 360 9.73 1.27 -9.78
C ALA A 360 11.05 1.37 -10.55
N ARG A 361 12.19 1.43 -9.85
CA ARG A 361 13.51 1.48 -10.52
C ARG A 361 13.74 0.30 -11.45
N TYR A 362 13.40 -0.91 -11.02
CA TYR A 362 13.52 -2.11 -11.85
C TYR A 362 12.60 -2.03 -13.08
N SER A 363 11.35 -1.60 -12.90
CA SER A 363 10.37 -1.45 -13.99
C SER A 363 10.78 -0.37 -15.00
N GLU A 364 11.36 0.73 -14.51
CA GLU A 364 11.90 1.80 -15.34
C GLU A 364 13.14 1.35 -16.12
N GLN A 365 14.02 0.54 -15.51
CA GLN A 365 15.17 -0.02 -16.21
C GLN A 365 14.72 -0.87 -17.42
N VAL A 366 13.79 -1.80 -17.21
CA VAL A 366 13.22 -2.62 -18.28
C VAL A 366 12.57 -1.74 -19.36
N SER A 367 11.92 -0.65 -18.96
CA SER A 367 11.32 0.31 -19.90
C SER A 367 12.38 1.08 -20.70
N ALA A 368 13.49 1.47 -20.07
CA ALA A 368 14.59 2.19 -20.71
C ALA A 368 15.42 1.30 -21.66
N GLU A 369 15.49 0.00 -21.39
CA GLU A 369 16.07 -0.99 -22.30
C GLU A 369 15.19 -1.18 -23.55
N LYS A 370 13.86 -1.14 -23.38
CA LYS A 370 12.90 -1.32 -24.47
C LYS A 370 12.66 -0.05 -25.29
N TYR A 371 12.63 1.12 -24.66
CA TYR A 371 12.32 2.40 -25.29
C TYR A 371 13.45 3.40 -24.99
N PRO A 372 14.36 3.67 -25.95
CA PRO A 372 15.51 4.56 -25.73
C PRO A 372 15.13 5.96 -25.24
N GLU A 373 14.00 6.50 -25.71
CA GLU A 373 13.46 7.81 -25.33
C GLU A 373 13.02 7.88 -23.85
N TYR A 374 12.83 6.74 -23.17
CA TYR A 374 12.44 6.70 -21.75
C TYR A 374 13.50 7.33 -20.83
N LYS A 375 14.77 7.28 -21.22
CA LYS A 375 15.85 7.92 -20.45
C LYS A 375 15.68 9.44 -20.38
N ASP A 376 15.16 10.06 -21.43
CA ASP A 376 14.86 11.50 -21.42
C ASP A 376 13.62 11.82 -20.61
N TYR A 377 12.63 10.92 -20.60
CA TYR A 377 11.49 11.03 -19.70
C TYR A 377 11.92 10.98 -18.23
N GLN A 378 12.86 10.10 -17.86
CA GLN A 378 13.45 10.06 -16.52
C GLN A 378 14.21 11.35 -16.16
N LYS A 379 14.86 11.99 -17.12
CA LYS A 379 15.53 13.28 -16.92
C LYS A 379 14.52 14.41 -16.71
N ARG A 380 13.39 14.39 -17.44
CA ARG A 380 12.44 15.50 -17.52
C ARG A 380 11.37 15.51 -16.44
N VAL A 381 10.84 14.35 -16.08
CA VAL A 381 9.69 14.19 -15.16
C VAL A 381 10.16 13.45 -13.92
N GLY A 382 9.73 13.84 -12.72
CA GLY A 382 10.08 13.20 -11.44
C GLY A 382 9.43 11.82 -11.25
N MET A 383 10.06 10.94 -10.47
CA MET A 383 9.61 9.55 -10.32
C MET A 383 8.24 9.44 -9.63
N PHE A 384 8.08 10.13 -8.49
CA PHE A 384 6.86 10.09 -7.67
C PHE A 384 6.27 11.47 -7.43
N LEU A 385 7.07 12.43 -6.95
CA LEU A 385 6.56 13.73 -6.51
C LEU A 385 6.56 14.76 -7.66
N PRO A 386 5.44 15.50 -7.86
CA PRO A 386 5.38 16.56 -8.87
C PRO A 386 6.40 17.69 -8.68
N ILE A 387 6.85 17.93 -7.44
CA ILE A 387 7.86 18.96 -7.15
C ILE A 387 9.19 18.67 -7.84
N ASP A 388 9.58 17.40 -7.99
CA ASP A 388 10.79 17.01 -8.72
C ASP A 388 10.69 17.41 -10.20
N THR A 389 9.51 17.30 -10.79
CA THR A 389 9.24 17.73 -12.17
C THR A 389 9.34 19.24 -12.31
N LEU A 390 8.85 20.00 -11.32
CA LEU A 390 8.98 21.45 -11.30
C LEU A 390 10.46 21.88 -11.22
N LEU A 391 11.24 21.27 -10.33
CA LEU A 391 12.67 21.53 -10.21
C LEU A 391 13.43 21.20 -11.50
N ARG A 392 13.10 20.07 -12.15
CA ARG A 392 13.65 19.71 -13.48
C ARG A 392 13.27 20.72 -14.55
N THR A 393 12.05 21.25 -14.52
CA THR A 393 11.61 22.29 -15.45
C THR A 393 12.44 23.56 -15.29
N ILE A 394 12.73 23.97 -14.05
CA ILE A 394 13.62 25.11 -13.78
C ILE A 394 15.03 24.82 -14.31
N TYR A 395 15.59 23.64 -14.03
CA TYR A 395 16.91 23.23 -14.53
C TYR A 395 17.00 23.33 -16.06
N TYR A 396 16.02 22.79 -16.79
CA TYR A 396 16.02 22.82 -18.26
C TYR A 396 15.82 24.22 -18.83
N ASN A 397 15.20 25.14 -18.08
CA ASN A 397 15.01 26.52 -18.53
C ASN A 397 16.19 27.43 -18.23
N VAL A 398 16.97 27.14 -17.19
CA VAL A 398 18.01 28.05 -16.69
C VAL A 398 19.43 27.51 -16.89
N ILE A 399 19.63 26.20 -16.80
CA ILE A 399 20.97 25.60 -16.70
C ILE A 399 21.30 24.72 -17.92
N ALA A 400 20.35 23.90 -18.39
CA ALA A 400 20.62 22.96 -19.47
C ALA A 400 20.96 23.66 -20.80
N SER A 401 21.78 23.02 -21.64
CA SER A 401 22.05 23.52 -22.99
C SER A 401 20.77 23.55 -23.83
N LYS A 402 20.69 24.49 -24.78
CA LYS A 402 19.53 24.59 -25.70
C LYS A 402 19.31 23.30 -26.47
N GLU A 403 20.39 22.63 -26.87
CA GLU A 403 20.36 21.34 -27.58
C GLU A 403 19.80 20.22 -26.70
N ASP A 404 20.28 20.09 -25.45
CA ASP A 404 19.80 19.02 -24.57
C ASP A 404 18.34 19.25 -24.16
N LYS A 405 17.95 20.52 -23.91
CA LYS A 405 16.55 20.89 -23.70
C LYS A 405 15.70 20.50 -24.91
N ALA A 406 16.07 20.91 -26.12
CA ALA A 406 15.30 20.62 -27.33
C ALA A 406 15.14 19.11 -27.55
N ARG A 407 16.22 18.34 -27.36
CA ARG A 407 16.22 16.88 -27.47
C ARG A 407 15.30 16.21 -26.46
N VAL A 408 15.38 16.61 -25.18
CA VAL A 408 14.57 16.04 -24.10
C VAL A 408 13.09 16.41 -24.27
N GLU A 409 12.78 17.67 -24.56
CA GLU A 409 11.40 18.11 -24.77
C GLU A 409 10.77 17.42 -26.00
N ASP A 410 11.52 17.23 -27.09
CA ASP A 410 11.02 16.54 -28.28
C ASP A 410 10.80 15.03 -28.04
N ASN A 411 11.73 14.36 -27.37
CA ASN A 411 11.57 12.94 -27.05
C ASN A 411 10.40 12.67 -26.09
N VAL A 412 10.12 13.60 -25.17
CA VAL A 412 9.08 13.42 -24.14
C VAL A 412 7.71 13.91 -24.61
N TRP A 413 7.63 15.06 -25.29
CA TRP A 413 6.37 15.70 -25.68
C TRP A 413 6.12 15.75 -27.19
N GLY A 414 7.19 15.64 -27.99
CA GLY A 414 7.16 15.75 -29.45
C GLY A 414 6.80 14.45 -30.15
N LYS A 415 7.35 14.25 -31.36
CA LYS A 415 7.12 13.02 -32.15
C LYS A 415 8.25 12.02 -31.90
N SER A 416 7.91 10.76 -31.64
CA SER A 416 8.92 9.72 -31.44
C SER A 416 9.76 9.54 -32.71
N ARG A 417 11.09 9.52 -32.56
CA ARG A 417 12.06 9.37 -33.66
C ARG A 417 12.59 7.94 -33.81
N VAL A 418 12.06 7.00 -33.03
CA VAL A 418 12.56 5.61 -32.93
C VAL A 418 12.59 4.87 -34.28
N ASN A 419 11.64 5.16 -35.19
CA ASN A 419 11.59 4.51 -36.51
C ASN A 419 12.31 5.28 -37.62
N ASP A 420 12.55 6.58 -37.48
CA ASP A 420 13.26 7.36 -38.50
C ASP A 420 14.73 6.93 -38.62
N LYS A 421 15.30 6.38 -37.54
CA LYS A 421 16.66 5.81 -37.51
C LYS A 421 16.78 4.38 -38.02
N LYS A 422 15.67 3.66 -38.24
CA LYS A 422 15.70 2.30 -38.83
C LYS A 422 15.57 2.30 -40.35
N ASN A 423 15.18 3.44 -40.92
CA ASN A 423 15.01 3.67 -42.36
C ASN A 423 16.13 4.57 -42.94
N GLN A 424 17.16 4.90 -42.15
CA GLN A 424 18.46 5.42 -42.58
C GLN A 424 19.49 4.33 -42.33
#